data_AF-A0A2P5NLA3-F1
#
_entry.id   AF-A0A2P5NLA3-F1
#
_cell.length_a   1.000
_cell.length_b   1.000
_cell.length_c   1.000
_cell.angle_alpha   90.00
_cell.angle_beta   90.00
_cell.angle_gamma   90.00
#
_symmetry.space_group_name_H-M   'P 1'
#
loop_
_entity.id
_entity.type
_entity.pdbx_description
1 polymer ?
#
loop_
_entity_poly.entity_id
_entity_poly.type
_entity_poly.pdbx_seq_one_letter_code
_entity_poly.pdbx_strand_id
1 'polypeptide(L)'
;MYCGVNLVHEGLRKIEVLQRCGPPAYSDAVYESRFLTPNTTFPRPLVGSILASPLAGWQQVAVEEWVYNLGPTQFMRQLIFENGRLIEIRSLGYGG
;
A
#
# COMPACT_ATOMS: atom_id res chain seq x y z
N MET A 1 -8.45 2.21 -9.99
CA MET A 1 -9.03 1.14 -10.86
C MET A 1 -10.54 1.07 -10.66
N TYR A 2 -11.29 0.48 -11.59
CA TYR A 2 -12.73 0.28 -11.44
C TYR A 2 -13.05 -1.21 -11.29
N CYS A 3 -13.97 -1.54 -10.38
CA CYS A 3 -14.56 -2.86 -10.22
C CYS A 3 -16.06 -2.76 -10.53
N GLY A 4 -16.44 -3.10 -11.75
CA GLY A 4 -17.78 -2.79 -12.26
C GLY A 4 -18.00 -1.28 -12.29
N VAL A 5 -18.95 -0.79 -11.49
CA VAL A 5 -19.26 0.64 -11.34
C VAL A 5 -18.51 1.31 -10.20
N ASN A 6 -17.81 0.54 -9.34
CA ASN A 6 -17.18 1.06 -8.14
C ASN A 6 -15.75 1.52 -8.42
N LEU A 7 -15.45 2.78 -8.12
CA LEU A 7 -14.09 3.32 -8.19
C LEU A 7 -13.28 2.90 -6.95
N VAL A 8 -12.11 2.32 -7.17
CA VAL A 8 -11.07 2.09 -6.17
C VAL A 8 -9.87 2.99 -6.44
N HIS A 9 -9.42 3.70 -5.41
CA HIS A 9 -8.32 4.65 -5.46
C HIS A 9 -7.46 4.53 -4.18
N GLU A 10 -6.26 5.09 -4.24
CA GLU A 10 -5.31 5.14 -3.12
C GLU A 10 -5.91 5.83 -1.89
N GLY A 11 -5.52 5.39 -0.70
CA GLY A 11 -6.03 5.83 0.60
C GLY A 11 -7.19 5.01 1.16
N LEU A 12 -7.91 4.26 0.30
CA LEU A 12 -9.00 3.37 0.73
C LEU A 12 -8.51 2.26 1.64
N ARG A 13 -9.36 1.84 2.58
CA ARG A 13 -9.07 0.69 3.44
C ARG A 13 -9.32 -0.61 2.71
N LYS A 14 -8.56 -1.65 3.09
CA LYS A 14 -8.72 -3.02 2.59
C LYS A 14 -10.17 -3.52 2.62
N ILE A 15 -10.91 -3.23 3.70
CA ILE A 15 -12.33 -3.62 3.80
C ILE A 15 -13.22 -2.92 2.76
N GLU A 16 -12.94 -1.67 2.42
CA GLU A 16 -13.69 -0.93 1.41
C GLU A 16 -13.40 -1.48 0.01
N VAL A 17 -12.15 -1.88 -0.25
CA VAL A 17 -11.78 -2.55 -1.51
C VAL A 17 -12.48 -3.89 -1.62
N LEU A 18 -12.49 -4.70 -0.56
CA LEU A 18 -13.24 -5.96 -0.52
C LEU A 18 -14.74 -5.78 -0.78
N GLN A 19 -15.36 -4.76 -0.19
CA GLN A 19 -16.78 -4.48 -0.40
C GLN A 19 -17.09 -4.04 -1.84
N ARG A 20 -16.15 -3.34 -2.49
CA ARG A 20 -16.34 -2.81 -3.86
C ARG A 20 -16.01 -3.82 -4.95
N CYS A 21 -14.98 -4.64 -4.74
CA CYS A 21 -14.41 -5.54 -5.75
C CYS A 21 -14.61 -7.03 -5.44
N GLY A 22 -14.93 -7.38 -4.20
CA GLY A 22 -14.88 -8.76 -3.73
C GLY A 22 -13.45 -9.22 -3.38
N PRO A 23 -13.28 -10.53 -3.11
CA PRO A 23 -11.97 -11.09 -2.80
C PRO A 23 -11.02 -11.02 -4.02
N PRO A 24 -9.72 -10.78 -3.79
CA PRO A 24 -8.74 -10.81 -4.87
C PRO A 24 -8.52 -12.24 -5.38
N ALA A 25 -7.97 -12.37 -6.59
CA ALA A 25 -7.60 -13.66 -7.16
C ALA A 25 -6.36 -14.26 -6.47
N TYR A 26 -5.47 -13.39 -5.99
CA TYR A 26 -4.30 -13.75 -5.18
C TYR A 26 -4.06 -12.64 -4.15
N SER A 27 -3.61 -13.02 -2.97
CA SER A 27 -3.17 -12.08 -1.94
C SER A 27 -2.04 -12.68 -1.12
N ASP A 28 -1.01 -11.90 -0.87
CA ASP A 28 0.07 -12.24 0.04
C ASP A 28 0.36 -11.08 1.00
N ALA A 29 0.93 -11.38 2.16
CA ALA A 29 1.22 -10.40 3.19
C ALA A 29 2.61 -10.61 3.78
N VAL A 30 3.42 -9.57 3.76
CA VAL A 30 4.79 -9.54 4.28
C VAL A 30 4.87 -8.46 5.37
N TYR A 31 5.57 -8.78 6.46
CA TYR A 31 5.89 -7.80 7.49
C TYR A 31 7.30 -7.30 7.27
N GLU A 32 7.43 -6.01 6.96
CA GLU A 32 8.71 -5.36 6.76
C GLU A 32 9.10 -4.55 7.99
N SER A 33 10.35 -4.70 8.43
CA SER A 33 10.91 -3.85 9.48
C SER A 33 11.44 -2.56 8.87
N ARG A 34 10.74 -1.44 9.06
CA ARG A 34 11.14 -0.12 8.55
C ARG A 34 11.55 0.79 9.70
N PHE A 35 12.67 1.48 9.55
CA PHE A 35 13.08 2.52 10.48
C PHE A 35 12.31 3.80 10.13
N LEU A 36 11.40 4.22 11.02
CA LEU A 36 10.63 5.45 10.83
C LEU A 36 11.32 6.59 11.57
N THR A 37 11.43 7.73 10.91
CA THR A 37 11.83 9.00 11.52
C THR A 37 10.62 9.93 11.55
N PRO A 38 10.43 10.71 12.63
CA PRO A 38 9.36 11.69 12.66
C PRO A 38 9.60 12.75 11.57
N ASN A 39 8.56 13.03 10.77
CA ASN A 39 8.59 14.10 9.78
C ASN A 39 8.49 15.45 10.50
N THR A 40 9.63 15.96 10.96
CA THR A 40 9.68 17.25 11.66
C THR A 40 9.70 18.39 10.65
N THR A 41 8.61 19.15 10.55
CA THR A 41 8.45 20.34 9.68
C THR A 41 9.31 21.55 10.12
N PHE A 42 10.25 21.37 11.05
CA PHE A 42 11.08 22.48 11.52
C PHE A 42 12.04 22.92 10.41
N PRO A 43 12.22 24.24 10.17
CA PRO A 43 12.90 24.76 8.99
C PRO A 43 14.37 24.31 8.83
N ARG A 44 15.01 23.79 9.88
CA ARG A 44 16.32 23.11 9.82
C ARG A 44 16.48 22.14 11.00
N PRO A 45 16.28 20.83 10.85
CA PRO A 45 16.73 19.89 11.86
C PRO A 45 18.24 19.72 11.73
N LEU A 46 18.97 19.80 12.85
CA LEU A 46 20.29 19.16 12.94
C LEU A 46 20.04 17.66 12.72
N VAL A 47 20.69 17.03 11.74
CA VAL A 47 20.51 15.61 11.40
C VAL A 47 20.60 14.70 12.65
N GLY A 48 21.44 15.06 13.64
CA GLY A 48 21.57 14.35 14.91
C GLY A 48 20.31 14.33 15.79
N SER A 49 19.41 15.32 15.66
CA SER A 49 18.20 15.44 16.48
C SER A 49 17.07 14.51 16.03
N ILE A 50 17.06 14.09 14.76
CA ILE A 50 15.99 13.23 14.21
C ILE A 50 16.14 11.79 14.70
N LEU A 51 17.38 11.27 14.71
CA LEU A 51 17.71 9.93 15.20
C LEU A 51 17.60 9.79 16.72
N ALA A 52 17.80 10.89 17.46
CA ALA A 52 17.66 10.93 18.92
C ALA A 52 16.20 11.12 19.39
N SER A 53 15.24 11.26 18.46
CA SER A 53 13.84 11.40 18.82
C SER A 53 13.30 10.08 19.41
N PRO A 54 12.55 10.10 20.52
CA PRO A 54 11.91 8.90 21.06
C PRO A 54 10.84 8.31 20.12
N LEU A 55 10.45 9.07 19.08
CA LEU A 55 9.54 8.62 18.03
C LEU A 55 10.27 7.94 16.86
N ALA A 56 11.60 8.02 16.82
CA ALA A 56 12.40 7.31 15.81
C ALA A 56 12.64 5.87 16.27
N GLY A 57 12.37 4.90 15.40
CA GLY A 57 12.49 3.51 15.76
C GLY A 57 12.11 2.55 14.64
N TRP A 58 12.37 1.27 14.88
CA TRP A 58 11.94 0.19 14.01
C TRP A 58 10.46 -0.10 14.21
N GLN A 59 9.71 -0.10 13.14
CA GLN A 59 8.31 -0.49 13.12
C GLN A 59 8.10 -1.65 12.15
N GLN A 60 7.28 -2.62 12.56
CA GLN A 60 6.74 -3.64 11.65
C GLN A 60 5.64 -2.99 10.81
N VAL A 61 5.82 -2.93 9.50
CA VAL A 61 4.84 -2.46 8.55
C VAL A 61 4.28 -3.67 7.82
N ALA A 62 2.98 -3.89 7.92
CA ALA A 62 2.30 -4.93 7.17
C ALA A 62 2.10 -4.45 5.72
N VAL A 63 2.84 -5.04 4.79
CA VAL A 63 2.71 -4.80 3.36
C VAL A 63 1.94 -5.96 2.76
N GLU A 64 0.77 -5.71 2.18
CA GLU A 64 -0.01 -6.73 1.50
C GLU A 64 -0.08 -6.46 0.00
N GLU A 65 0.13 -7.51 -0.79
CA GLU A 65 0.01 -7.47 -2.23
C GLU A 65 -1.22 -8.26 -2.67
N TRP A 66 -2.13 -7.59 -3.38
CA TRP A 66 -3.37 -8.18 -3.85
C TRP A 66 -3.44 -8.09 -5.36
N VAL A 67 -3.79 -9.19 -6.01
CA VAL A 67 -3.93 -9.25 -7.48
C VAL A 67 -5.38 -9.53 -7.84
N TYR A 68 -5.95 -8.65 -8.64
CA TYR A 68 -7.27 -8.80 -9.24
C TYR A 68 -7.14 -9.15 -10.72
N ASN A 69 -7.75 -10.28 -11.10
CA ASN A 69 -7.90 -10.67 -12.49
C ASN A 69 -9.19 -10.07 -13.05
N LEU A 70 -9.04 -9.11 -13.97
CA LEU A 70 -10.17 -8.43 -14.61
C LEU A 70 -10.68 -9.14 -15.88
N GLY A 71 -10.14 -10.32 -16.18
CA GLY A 71 -10.49 -11.13 -17.34
C GLY A 71 -9.51 -10.99 -18.51
N PRO A 72 -9.72 -11.74 -19.60
CA PRO A 72 -8.75 -11.90 -20.68
C PRO A 72 -8.53 -10.65 -21.55
N THR A 73 -9.43 -9.66 -21.47
CA THR A 73 -9.36 -8.43 -22.27
C THR A 73 -8.76 -7.25 -21.49
N GLN A 74 -8.42 -7.44 -20.22
CA GLN A 74 -7.92 -6.39 -19.35
C GLN A 74 -6.69 -6.87 -18.57
N PHE A 75 -5.69 -6.00 -18.43
CA PHE A 75 -4.52 -6.31 -17.60
C PHE A 75 -4.93 -6.53 -16.14
N MET A 76 -4.30 -7.52 -15.51
CA MET A 76 -4.45 -7.75 -14.07
C MET A 76 -4.00 -6.51 -13.30
N ARG A 77 -4.64 -6.27 -12.16
CA ARG A 77 -4.32 -5.14 -11.29
C ARG A 77 -3.70 -5.64 -10.01
N GLN A 78 -2.57 -5.06 -9.66
CA GLN A 78 -1.88 -5.30 -8.41
C GLN A 78 -2.13 -4.10 -7.50
N LEU A 79 -2.55 -4.39 -6.28
CA LEU A 79 -2.84 -3.41 -5.24
C LEU A 79 -1.87 -3.65 -4.09
N ILE A 80 -1.19 -2.60 -3.66
CA ILE A 80 -0.28 -2.66 -2.53
C ILE A 80 -0.93 -1.95 -1.36
N PHE A 81 -1.09 -2.66 -0.25
CA PHE A 81 -1.59 -2.12 1.00
C PHE A 81 -0.46 -1.99 2.00
N GLU A 82 -0.40 -0.87 2.71
CA GLU A 82 0.45 -0.72 3.90
C GLU A 82 -0.43 -0.46 5.12
N ASN A 83 -0.25 -1.27 6.16
CA ASN A 83 -1.06 -1.23 7.38
C ASN A 83 -2.57 -1.19 7.08
N GLY A 84 -3.00 -1.96 6.09
CA GLY A 84 -4.41 -2.08 5.67
C GLY A 84 -4.96 -0.92 4.84
N ARG A 85 -4.13 0.06 4.43
CA ARG A 85 -4.51 1.13 3.50
C ARG A 85 -3.89 0.92 2.14
N LEU A 86 -4.68 1.09 1.09
CA LEU A 86 -4.22 1.01 -0.28
C LEU A 86 -3.28 2.18 -0.56
N ILE A 87 -2.00 1.91 -0.77
CA ILE A 87 -1.01 2.94 -1.06
C ILE A 87 -0.69 3.04 -2.54
N GLU A 88 -0.93 1.98 -3.32
CA GLU A 88 -0.55 1.94 -4.72
C GLU A 88 -1.42 0.99 -5.54
N ILE A 89 -1.71 1.37 -6.79
CA ILE A 89 -2.41 0.53 -7.76
C ILE A 89 -1.55 0.43 -9.03
N ARG A 90 -1.03 -0.76 -9.30
CA ARG A 90 -0.20 -1.07 -10.47
C ARG A 90 -0.97 -1.87 -11.52
N SER A 91 -0.61 -1.66 -12.77
CA SER A 91 -1.05 -2.53 -13.87
C SER A 91 0.03 -3.59 -14.07
N LEU A 92 -0.33 -4.86 -13.88
CA LEU A 92 0.54 -5.97 -14.28
C LEU A 92 0.40 -6.11 -15.79
N GLY A 93 1.22 -5.38 -16.55
CA GLY A 93 1.37 -5.60 -17.98
C GLY A 93 1.96 -6.98 -18.24
N TYR A 94 1.72 -7.55 -19.43
CA TYR A 94 2.55 -8.64 -19.92
C TYR A 94 4.00 -8.13 -19.92
N GLY A 95 4.86 -8.74 -19.09
CA GLY A 95 6.29 -8.50 -19.15
C GLY A 95 6.80 -8.85 -20.55
N GLY A 96 7.57 -7.94 -21.16
CA GLY A 96 8.29 -8.19 -22.40
C GLY A 96 9.46 -9.13 -22.21
#